data_AF-A0A5S9WM23-F1
#
_entry.id   AF-A0A5S9WM23-F1
#
_cell.length_a   1.000
_cell.length_b   1.000
_cell.length_c   1.000
_cell.angle_alpha   90.00
_cell.angle_beta   90.00
_cell.angle_gamma   90.00
#
_symmetry.space_group_name_H-M   'P 1'
#
loop_
_entity.id
_entity.type
_entity.pdbx_description
1 polymer ?
#
loop_
_entity_poly.entity_id
_entity_poly.type
_entity_poly.pdbx_seq_one_letter_code
_entity_poly.pdbx_strand_id
1 'polypeptide(L)'
;MLKRFYALNSIDDVNLKQTYLNSLPEPLGNKTSRLLSFKNATVAQASLGEIFQMSLATLEKLCNHQKFFKQMHEEGKLLRRACDRSDFSIKCKEKKCGCSTNYQKETKFKKKW
;
A
#
# COMPACT_ATOMS: atom_id res chain seq x y z
N MET A 1 5.84 30.93 2.95
CA MET A 1 4.89 30.39 1.95
C MET A 1 3.53 30.12 2.62
N LEU A 2 2.68 31.13 2.83
CA LEU A 2 1.37 30.97 3.51
C LEU A 2 0.23 31.81 2.90
N LYS A 3 0.50 32.70 1.94
CA LYS A 3 -0.50 33.68 1.44
C LYS A 3 -1.41 33.19 0.30
N ARG A 4 -1.09 32.10 -0.40
CA ARG A 4 -1.85 31.68 -1.60
C ARG A 4 -3.14 30.88 -1.29
N PHE A 5 -3.23 30.25 -0.12
CA PHE A 5 -4.42 29.44 0.23
C PHE A 5 -5.59 30.27 0.80
N TYR A 6 -5.34 31.48 1.30
CA TYR A 6 -6.40 32.36 1.78
C TYR A 6 -7.40 32.77 0.69
N ALA A 7 -6.97 32.83 -0.57
CA ALA A 7 -7.85 33.16 -1.70
C ALA A 7 -8.87 32.04 -2.00
N LEU A 8 -8.56 30.79 -1.65
CA LEU A 8 -9.47 29.65 -1.85
C LEU A 8 -10.44 29.44 -0.68
N ASN A 9 -10.11 29.94 0.53
CA ASN A 9 -11.01 29.90 1.68
C ASN A 9 -12.26 30.80 1.51
N SER A 10 -12.31 31.67 0.51
CA SER A 10 -13.49 32.48 0.21
C SER A 10 -14.57 31.71 -0.57
N ILE A 11 -14.22 30.57 -1.18
CA ILE A 11 -15.15 29.72 -1.94
C ILE A 11 -15.10 28.34 -1.27
N ASP A 12 -15.72 28.25 -0.09
CA ASP A 12 -15.86 26.98 0.64
C ASP A 12 -16.99 26.12 0.03
N ASP A 13 -16.98 26.01 -1.31
CA ASP A 13 -17.93 25.21 -2.05
C ASP A 13 -17.59 23.73 -1.83
N VAL A 14 -18.52 23.00 -1.21
CA VAL A 14 -18.39 21.56 -0.96
C VAL A 14 -18.14 20.79 -2.26
N ASN A 15 -18.71 21.25 -3.38
CA ASN A 15 -18.47 20.65 -4.69
C ASN A 15 -17.01 20.77 -5.10
N LEU A 16 -16.37 21.92 -4.84
CA LEU A 16 -14.95 22.13 -5.18
C LEU A 16 -14.04 21.22 -4.35
N LYS A 17 -14.35 21.00 -3.07
CA LYS A 17 -13.61 20.08 -2.19
C LYS A 17 -13.68 18.64 -2.70
N GLN A 18 -14.86 18.19 -3.10
CA GLN A 18 -15.06 16.86 -3.64
C GLN A 18 -14.43 16.70 -5.02
N THR A 19 -14.55 17.71 -5.90
CA THR A 19 -13.90 17.74 -7.21
C THR A 19 -12.38 17.69 -7.08
N TYR A 20 -11.79 18.40 -6.12
CA TYR A 20 -10.36 18.30 -5.85
C TYR A 20 -9.96 16.86 -5.50
N LEU A 21 -10.64 16.23 -4.53
CA LEU A 21 -10.34 14.84 -4.16
C LEU A 21 -10.51 13.86 -5.31
N ASN A 22 -11.55 14.04 -6.13
CA ASN A 22 -11.82 13.20 -7.29
C ASN A 22 -10.82 13.41 -8.43
N SER A 23 -10.13 14.56 -8.48
CA SER A 23 -9.08 14.82 -9.47
C SER A 23 -7.74 14.16 -9.12
N LEU A 24 -7.57 13.71 -7.87
CA LEU A 24 -6.40 12.95 -7.46
C LEU A 24 -6.46 11.52 -8.00
N PRO A 25 -5.31 10.86 -8.25
CA PRO A 25 -5.27 9.45 -8.54
C PRO A 25 -6.02 8.64 -7.48
N GLU A 26 -6.81 7.66 -7.89
CA GLU A 26 -7.70 6.89 -7.00
C GLU A 26 -7.01 6.39 -5.71
N PRO A 27 -5.79 5.82 -5.73
CA PRO A 27 -5.13 5.35 -4.51
C PRO A 27 -4.79 6.48 -3.54
N LEU A 28 -4.47 7.66 -4.06
CA LEU A 28 -4.14 8.85 -3.28
C LEU A 28 -5.41 9.50 -2.73
N GLY A 29 -6.43 9.69 -3.57
CA GLY A 29 -7.72 10.23 -3.16
C GLY A 29 -8.38 9.40 -2.06
N ASN A 30 -8.44 8.07 -2.25
CA ASN A 30 -9.03 7.14 -1.27
C ASN A 30 -8.29 7.17 0.06
N LYS A 31 -6.95 7.15 0.05
CA LYS A 31 -6.17 7.24 1.30
C LYS A 31 -6.28 8.61 1.96
N THR A 32 -6.35 9.68 1.18
CA THR A 32 -6.54 11.04 1.71
C THR A 32 -7.89 11.15 2.41
N SER A 33 -8.97 10.63 1.79
CA SER A 33 -10.29 10.56 2.41
C SER A 33 -10.29 9.73 3.69
N ARG A 34 -9.63 8.57 3.70
CA ARG A 34 -9.50 7.74 4.92
C ARG A 34 -8.72 8.47 6.02
N LEU A 35 -7.68 9.20 5.66
CA LEU A 35 -6.88 9.96 6.63
C LEU A 35 -7.67 11.14 7.22
N LEU A 36 -8.51 11.79 6.42
CA LEU A 36 -9.48 12.78 6.91
C LEU A 36 -10.45 12.15 7.92
N SER A 37 -11.08 11.03 7.56
CA SER A 37 -12.00 10.33 8.46
C SER A 37 -11.32 9.88 9.76
N PHE A 38 -10.07 9.43 9.69
CA PHE A 38 -9.29 9.06 10.88
C PHE A 38 -9.05 10.24 11.82
N LYS A 39 -8.98 11.47 11.31
CA LYS A 39 -8.88 12.69 12.11
C LYS A 39 -10.25 13.24 12.56
N ASN A 40 -11.32 12.44 12.46
CA ASN A 40 -12.70 12.85 12.73
C ASN A 40 -13.16 14.05 11.90
N ALA A 41 -12.59 14.24 10.71
CA ALA A 41 -12.97 15.28 9.77
C ALA A 41 -13.62 14.67 8.52
N THR A 42 -14.71 15.28 8.06
CA THR A 42 -15.30 14.96 6.75
C THR A 42 -14.80 15.94 5.69
N VAL A 43 -14.94 15.57 4.42
CA VAL A 43 -14.62 16.46 3.28
C VAL A 43 -15.41 17.77 3.36
N ALA A 44 -16.66 17.72 3.84
CA ALA A 44 -17.49 18.91 4.00
C ALA A 44 -16.98 19.84 5.12
N GLN A 45 -16.49 19.27 6.23
CA GLN A 45 -16.01 20.02 7.40
C GLN A 45 -14.59 20.57 7.24
N ALA A 46 -13.73 19.87 6.50
CA ALA A 46 -12.37 20.33 6.25
C ALA A 46 -12.35 21.49 5.25
N SER A 47 -11.44 22.45 5.45
CA SER A 47 -11.13 23.45 4.43
C SER A 47 -10.40 22.81 3.25
N LEU A 48 -10.49 23.44 2.08
CA LEU A 48 -9.75 22.97 0.90
C LEU A 48 -8.23 22.93 1.15
N GLY A 49 -7.71 23.89 1.92
CA GLY A 49 -6.30 23.92 2.32
C GLY A 49 -5.89 22.72 3.18
N GLU A 50 -6.74 22.30 4.12
CA GLU A 50 -6.50 21.10 4.94
C GLU A 50 -6.55 19.82 4.10
N ILE A 51 -7.51 19.71 3.18
CA ILE A 51 -7.60 18.58 2.25
C ILE A 51 -6.35 18.50 1.38
N PHE A 52 -5.87 19.64 0.88
CA PHE A 52 -4.64 19.74 0.11
C PHE A 52 -3.42 19.28 0.93
N GLN A 53 -3.25 19.81 2.15
CA GLN A 53 -2.16 19.38 3.04
C GLN A 53 -2.23 17.88 3.35
N MET A 54 -3.43 17.34 3.56
CA MET A 54 -3.64 15.92 3.81
C MET A 54 -3.24 15.06 2.61
N SER A 55 -3.53 15.54 1.40
CA SER A 55 -3.14 14.84 0.18
C SER A 55 -1.63 14.76 0.02
N LEU A 56 -0.89 15.84 0.36
CA LEU A 56 0.58 15.84 0.37
C LEU A 56 1.15 14.88 1.42
N ALA A 57 0.65 14.92 2.65
CA ALA A 57 1.10 14.01 3.70
C ALA A 57 0.82 12.54 3.35
N THR A 58 -0.30 12.28 2.68
CA THR A 58 -0.65 10.93 2.20
C THR A 58 0.28 10.48 1.08
N LEU A 59 0.60 11.36 0.15
CA LEU A 59 1.54 11.10 -0.93
C LEU A 59 2.93 10.76 -0.39
N GLU A 60 3.44 11.53 0.57
CA GLU A 60 4.72 11.27 1.22
C GLU A 60 4.76 9.89 1.88
N LYS A 61 3.71 9.53 2.64
CA LYS A 61 3.60 8.19 3.24
C LYS A 61 3.59 7.08 2.19
N LEU A 62 2.87 7.27 1.08
CA LEU A 62 2.84 6.31 -0.03
C LEU A 62 4.22 6.12 -0.67
N CYS A 63 4.96 7.20 -0.91
CA CYS A 63 6.32 7.16 -1.42
C CYS A 63 7.26 6.44 -0.45
N ASN A 64 7.14 6.72 0.85
CA ASN A 64 7.94 6.05 1.88
C ASN A 64 7.65 4.56 1.96
N HIS A 65 6.37 4.16 1.89
CA HIS A 65 6.00 2.75 1.82
C HIS A 65 6.56 2.07 0.57
N GLN A 66 6.49 2.73 -0.60
CA GLN A 66 7.07 2.18 -1.82
C GLN A 66 8.59 1.96 -1.68
N LYS A 67 9.31 2.92 -1.08
CA LYS A 67 10.74 2.81 -0.80
C LYS A 67 11.03 1.64 0.13
N PHE A 68 10.27 1.51 1.21
CA PHE A 68 10.39 0.41 2.16
C PHE A 68 10.15 -0.95 1.48
N PHE A 69 9.09 -1.10 0.69
CA PHE A 69 8.81 -2.36 0.00
C PHE A 69 9.88 -2.71 -1.04
N LYS A 70 10.46 -1.72 -1.73
CA LYS A 70 11.60 -1.97 -2.62
C LYS A 70 12.80 -2.51 -1.84
N GLN A 71 13.15 -1.90 -0.72
CA GLN A 71 14.26 -2.37 0.12
C GLN A 71 13.99 -3.78 0.66
N MET A 72 12.81 -4.03 1.23
CA MET A 72 12.40 -5.34 1.72
C MET A 72 12.41 -6.40 0.62
N HIS A 73 12.03 -6.04 -0.61
CA HIS A 73 12.06 -6.96 -1.74
C HIS A 73 13.50 -7.34 -2.11
N GLU A 74 14.43 -6.38 -2.13
CA GLU A 74 15.85 -6.67 -2.38
C GLU A 74 16.47 -7.54 -1.27
N GLU A 75 16.20 -7.24 0.00
CA GLU A 75 16.63 -8.07 1.13
C GLU A 75 16.00 -9.47 1.08
N GLY A 76 14.72 -9.56 0.71
CA GLY A 76 14.01 -10.81 0.51
C GLY A 76 14.60 -11.69 -0.60
N LYS A 77 15.22 -11.11 -1.64
CA LYS A 77 15.96 -11.89 -2.66
C LYS A 77 17.18 -12.58 -2.07
N LEU A 78 17.85 -11.97 -1.09
CA LEU A 78 18.97 -12.60 -0.39
C LEU A 78 18.49 -13.78 0.44
N LEU A 79 17.38 -13.61 1.18
CA LEU A 79 16.75 -14.69 1.94
C LEU A 79 16.30 -15.85 1.03
N ARG A 80 15.80 -15.55 -0.17
CA ARG A 80 15.43 -16.58 -1.16
C ARG A 80 16.63 -17.41 -1.63
N ARG A 81 17.86 -16.91 -1.52
CA ARG A 81 19.09 -17.66 -1.86
C ARG A 81 19.80 -18.21 -0.62
N ALA A 82 19.24 -18.08 0.58
CA ALA A 82 19.89 -18.53 1.81
C ALA A 82 20.22 -20.04 1.77
N CYS A 83 19.31 -20.82 1.19
CA CYS A 83 19.45 -22.26 0.88
C CYS A 83 20.65 -22.64 -0.01
N ASP A 84 21.24 -21.70 -0.77
CA ASP A 84 22.41 -21.96 -1.60
C ASP A 84 23.64 -22.19 -0.73
N ARG A 85 23.62 -21.68 0.51
CA ARG A 85 24.62 -22.02 1.51
C ARG A 85 24.33 -23.41 2.09
N SER A 86 25.36 -24.23 2.18
CA SER A 86 25.25 -25.62 2.64
C SER A 86 24.72 -25.75 4.07
N ASP A 87 24.99 -24.78 4.93
CA ASP A 87 24.55 -24.72 6.32
C ASP A 87 23.04 -24.43 6.49
N PHE A 88 22.41 -23.82 5.49
CA PHE A 88 20.97 -23.57 5.44
C PHE A 88 20.25 -24.41 4.38
N SER A 89 20.95 -25.39 3.79
CA SER A 89 20.38 -26.24 2.75
C SER A 89 19.31 -27.16 3.32
N ILE A 90 18.12 -27.15 2.70
CA ILE A 90 17.07 -28.12 3.01
C ILE A 90 17.48 -29.44 2.34
N LYS A 91 17.41 -30.56 3.08
CA LYS A 91 17.65 -31.90 2.53
C LYS A 91 16.55 -32.28 1.53
N CYS A 92 16.69 -31.84 0.29
CA CYS A 92 15.88 -32.29 -0.84
C CYS A 92 16.65 -33.38 -1.62
N LYS A 93 15.93 -34.23 -2.37
CA LYS A 93 16.58 -35.17 -3.31
C LYS A 93 17.39 -34.44 -4.39
N GLU A 94 17.00 -33.22 -4.74
CA GLU A 94 17.73 -32.32 -5.66
C GLU A 94 18.35 -31.16 -4.87
N LYS A 95 19.58 -30.75 -5.22
CA LYS A 95 20.26 -29.58 -4.61
C LYS A 95 19.69 -28.26 -5.16
N LYS A 96 18.43 -27.97 -4.85
CA LYS A 96 17.75 -26.72 -5.22
C LYS A 96 17.12 -26.10 -3.97
N CYS A 97 16.97 -24.78 -4.00
CA CYS A 97 16.36 -23.98 -2.94
C CYS A 97 14.88 -24.30 -2.62
N GLY A 98 14.28 -25.26 -3.30
CA GLY A 98 12.95 -25.77 -3.02
C GLY A 98 12.89 -27.25 -3.36
N CYS A 99 12.29 -28.04 -2.46
CA CYS A 99 11.94 -29.42 -2.80
C CYS A 99 10.72 -29.36 -3.71
N SER A 100 10.78 -29.98 -4.90
CA SER A 100 9.55 -30.30 -5.62
C SER A 100 8.78 -31.33 -4.80
N THR A 101 7.76 -30.90 -4.06
CA THR A 101 6.74 -31.83 -3.62
C THR A 101 6.01 -32.27 -4.87
N ASN A 102 6.33 -33.47 -5.36
CA ASN A 102 5.39 -34.20 -6.19
C ASN A 102 4.16 -34.43 -5.30
N TYR A 103 3.25 -33.46 -5.25
CA TYR A 103 1.88 -33.73 -4.90
C TYR A 103 1.37 -34.68 -5.99
N GLN A 104 1.59 -35.98 -5.80
CA GLN A 104 0.61 -36.93 -6.27
C GLN A 104 -0.70 -36.42 -5.69
N LYS A 105 -1.56 -35.89 -6.55
CA LYS A 105 -2.95 -35.65 -6.21
C LYS A 105 -3.47 -36.98 -5.66
N GLU A 106 -3.54 -37.11 -4.34
CA GLU A 106 -4.43 -38.09 -3.72
C GLU A 106 -5.85 -37.60 -3.96
N THR A 107 -6.30 -37.67 -5.22
CA THR A 107 -7.71 -37.83 -5.54
C THR A 107 -8.12 -39.24 -5.12
N LYS A 108 -8.14 -39.46 -3.81
CA LYS A 108 -8.85 -40.56 -3.15
C LYS A 108 -9.51 -40.03 -1.89
N PHE A 109 -10.27 -38.93 -2.03
CA PHE A 109 -11.49 -38.83 -1.24
C PHE A 109 -12.38 -39.98 -1.68
N LYS A 110 -12.26 -41.11 -0.97
CA LYS A 110 -13.22 -42.20 -1.02
C LYS A 110 -14.58 -41.57 -0.73
N LYS A 111 -15.44 -41.48 -1.74
CA LYS A 111 -16.88 -41.38 -1.49
C LYS A 111 -17.25 -42.62 -0.70
N LYS A 112 -17.48 -42.46 0.59
CA LYS A 112 -18.20 -43.42 1.40
C LYS A 112 -19.18 -42.66 2.29
N TRP A 113 -20.44 -42.83 1.87
CA TRP A 113 -21.71 -42.67 2.56
C TRP A 113 -22.22 -41.23 2.59
#